data_AF-A0A963UBY9-F1
#
_entry.id   AF-A0A963UBY9-F1
#
_cell.length_a   1.000
_cell.length_b   1.000
_cell.length_c   1.000
_cell.angle_alpha   90.00
_cell.angle_beta   90.00
_cell.angle_gamma   90.00
#
_symmetry.space_group_name_H-M   'P 1'
#
loop_
_entity.id
_entity.type
_entity.pdbx_description
1 polymer ?
#
loop_
_entity_poly.entity_id
_entity_poly.type
_entity_poly.pdbx_seq_one_letter_code
_entity_poly.pdbx_strand_id
1 'polypeptide(L)'
;QRTEAERAKAEAEAALGQKIVTPILNAGPFWKAEAYHQDYYKGTGIVLTRRGPKVQSNAYAFYRQACGRDARVKQLWGDAAPFIH
;
A
#
# COMPACT_ATOMS: atom_id res chain seq x y z
N GLN A 1 -11.14 -11.49 -14.46
CA GLN A 1 -10.96 -10.72 -13.21
C GLN A 1 -11.45 -11.45 -11.96
N ARG A 2 -12.76 -11.70 -11.75
CA ARG A 2 -13.24 -12.34 -10.50
C ARG A 2 -12.56 -13.69 -10.21
N THR A 3 -12.59 -14.62 -11.17
CA THR A 3 -11.96 -15.95 -11.01
C THR A 3 -10.46 -15.87 -10.72
N GLU A 4 -9.75 -14.93 -11.35
CA GLU A 4 -8.32 -14.71 -11.11
C GLU A 4 -8.06 -14.16 -9.70
N ALA A 5 -8.91 -13.23 -9.23
CA ALA A 5 -8.82 -12.68 -7.88
C ALA A 5 -9.13 -13.75 -6.81
N GLU A 6 -10.09 -14.63 -7.05
CA GLU A 6 -10.42 -15.76 -6.17
C GLU A 6 -9.26 -16.75 -6.09
N ARG A 7 -8.67 -17.10 -7.24
CA ARG A 7 -7.48 -17.97 -7.30
C ARG A 7 -6.30 -17.35 -6.54
N ALA A 8 -5.96 -16.09 -6.81
CA ALA A 8 -4.87 -15.40 -6.13
C ALA A 8 -5.08 -15.29 -4.61
N LYS A 9 -6.34 -15.08 -4.18
CA LYS A 9 -6.70 -15.08 -2.76
C LYS A 9 -6.46 -16.46 -2.12
N ALA A 10 -6.91 -17.54 -2.76
CA ALA A 10 -6.72 -18.89 -2.23
C ALA A 10 -5.22 -19.28 -2.15
N GLU A 11 -4.43 -18.93 -3.18
CA GLU A 11 -2.98 -19.12 -3.18
C GLU A 11 -2.30 -18.36 -2.03
N ALA A 12 -2.69 -17.10 -1.81
CA ALA A 12 -2.16 -16.30 -0.71
C ALA A 12 -2.59 -16.81 0.68
N GLU A 13 -3.82 -17.29 0.85
CA GLU A 13 -4.28 -17.93 2.10
C GLU A 13 -3.45 -19.18 2.42
N ALA A 14 -3.19 -20.01 1.41
CA ALA A 14 -2.35 -21.20 1.55
C ALA A 14 -0.90 -20.84 1.91
N ALA A 15 -0.32 -19.83 1.24
CA ALA A 15 1.05 -19.38 1.51
C ALA A 15 1.22 -18.75 2.89
N LEU A 16 0.23 -18.01 3.37
CA LEU A 16 0.28 -17.31 4.66
C LEU A 16 -0.18 -18.19 5.83
N GLY A 17 -0.88 -19.30 5.57
CA GLY A 17 -1.53 -20.12 6.60
C GLY A 17 -2.58 -19.34 7.40
N GLN A 18 -3.17 -18.31 6.79
CA GLN A 18 -4.09 -17.38 7.44
C GLN A 18 -5.27 -17.09 6.52
N LYS A 19 -6.45 -16.91 7.12
CA LYS A 19 -7.65 -16.51 6.40
C LYS A 19 -7.53 -15.06 5.92
N ILE A 20 -7.72 -14.81 4.63
CA ILE A 20 -7.74 -13.48 4.03
C ILE A 20 -9.18 -12.96 4.01
N VAL A 21 -9.40 -11.81 4.65
CA VAL A 21 -10.74 -11.21 4.80
C VAL A 21 -11.14 -10.28 3.65
N THR A 22 -10.26 -10.05 2.68
CA THR A 22 -10.51 -9.16 1.54
C THR A 22 -11.70 -9.67 0.71
N PRO A 23 -12.76 -8.86 0.52
CA PRO A 23 -13.92 -9.23 -0.28
C PRO A 23 -13.64 -9.10 -1.78
N ILE A 24 -14.31 -9.92 -2.60
CA ILE A 24 -14.25 -9.86 -4.07
C ILE A 24 -15.63 -9.47 -4.58
N LEU A 25 -15.80 -8.19 -4.88
CA LEU A 25 -17.08 -7.60 -5.29
C LEU A 25 -17.07 -7.26 -6.78
N ASN A 26 -18.28 -7.10 -7.35
CA ASN A 26 -18.40 -6.49 -8.66
C ASN A 26 -18.05 -5.00 -8.58
N ALA A 27 -17.43 -4.46 -9.63
CA ALA A 27 -17.12 -3.03 -9.69
C ALA A 27 -18.42 -2.21 -9.68
N GLY A 28 -18.49 -1.22 -8.79
CA GLY A 28 -19.54 -0.21 -8.76
C GLY A 28 -19.10 1.08 -9.46
N PRO A 29 -19.91 2.15 -9.36
CA PRO A 29 -19.49 3.49 -9.81
C PRO A 29 -18.18 3.90 -9.13
N PHE A 30 -17.27 4.49 -9.91
CA PHE A 30 -16.00 5.00 -9.41
C PHE A 30 -16.00 6.52 -9.44
N TRP A 31 -15.87 7.14 -8.27
CA TRP A 31 -15.74 8.58 -8.12
C TRP A 31 -14.27 8.93 -7.93
N LYS A 32 -13.71 9.68 -8.89
CA LYS A 32 -12.31 10.08 -8.81
C LYS A 32 -12.11 11.03 -7.63
N ALA A 33 -11.16 10.68 -6.75
CA ALA A 33 -10.74 11.56 -5.66
C ALA A 33 -10.13 12.86 -6.18
N GLU A 34 -10.16 13.89 -5.35
CA GLU A 34 -9.64 15.23 -5.65
C GLU A 34 -8.17 15.21 -6.07
N ALA A 35 -7.76 16.25 -6.81
CA ALA A 35 -6.43 16.33 -7.40
C ALA A 35 -5.29 16.19 -6.37
N TYR A 36 -5.47 16.70 -5.14
CA TYR A 36 -4.44 16.65 -4.11
C TYR A 36 -4.20 15.24 -3.53
N HIS A 37 -5.11 14.29 -3.76
CA HIS A 37 -4.93 12.89 -3.41
C HIS A 37 -4.15 12.10 -4.47
N GLN A 38 -4.16 12.58 -5.72
CA GLN A 38 -3.49 11.92 -6.83
C GLN A 38 -1.98 12.07 -6.68
N ASP A 39 -1.24 10.98 -6.87
CA ASP A 39 0.23 10.96 -6.78
C ASP A 39 0.79 11.61 -5.49
N TYR A 40 0.07 11.53 -4.37
CA TYR A 40 0.41 12.24 -3.13
C TYR A 40 1.87 12.03 -2.68
N TYR A 41 2.41 10.82 -2.85
CA TYR A 41 3.79 10.47 -2.50
C TYR A 41 4.85 11.18 -3.35
N LYS A 42 4.48 11.78 -4.50
CA LYS A 42 5.33 12.59 -5.36
C LYS A 42 5.16 14.09 -5.15
N GLY A 43 4.26 14.50 -4.25
CA GLY A 43 3.93 15.90 -4.07
C GLY A 43 5.11 16.75 -3.62
N THR A 44 5.10 18.02 -4.00
CA THR A 44 6.18 18.99 -3.76
C THR A 44 5.83 20.04 -2.70
N GLY A 45 4.62 20.01 -2.15
CA GLY A 45 4.17 20.95 -1.12
C GLY A 45 4.90 20.77 0.21
N ILE A 46 4.70 21.70 1.15
CA ILE A 46 5.29 21.61 2.50
C ILE A 46 4.30 20.99 3.47
N VAL A 47 4.75 19.96 4.18
CA VAL A 47 4.03 19.27 5.25
C VAL A 47 4.79 19.45 6.56
N LEU A 48 4.09 19.87 7.61
CA LEU A 48 4.64 19.92 8.96
C LEU A 48 4.61 18.52 9.57
N THR A 49 5.77 18.02 9.96
CA THR A 49 5.90 16.71 10.62
C THR A 49 6.43 16.87 12.04
N ARG A 50 6.41 15.78 12.82
CA ARG A 50 7.06 15.73 14.15
C ARG A 50 8.59 15.97 14.12
N ARG A 51 9.21 16.01 12.94
CA ARG A 51 10.63 16.33 12.73
C ARG A 51 10.80 17.58 11.86
N GLY A 52 9.91 18.55 12.04
CA GLY A 52 9.91 19.84 11.34
C GLY A 52 9.22 19.81 9.96
N PRO A 53 9.22 20.95 9.25
CA PRO A 53 8.71 21.06 7.88
C PRO A 53 9.48 20.16 6.91
N LYS A 54 8.77 19.55 5.96
CA LYS A 54 9.34 18.69 4.91
C LYS A 54 8.61 18.91 3.59
N VAL A 55 9.30 18.67 2.48
CA VAL A 55 8.62 18.42 1.19
C VAL A 55 7.72 17.21 1.34
N GLN A 56 6.52 17.24 0.78
CA GLN A 56 5.47 16.25 0.93
C GLN A 56 5.94 14.82 0.59
N SER A 57 6.70 14.65 -0.49
CA SER A 57 7.33 13.36 -0.85
C SER A 57 8.26 12.84 0.26
N ASN A 58 9.10 13.71 0.82
CA ASN A 58 9.98 13.36 1.95
C ASN A 58 9.19 13.07 3.23
N ALA A 59 8.08 13.78 3.46
CA ALA A 59 7.19 13.49 4.59
C ALA A 59 6.54 12.10 4.44
N TYR A 60 6.06 11.76 3.24
CA TYR A 60 5.51 10.44 2.94
C TYR A 60 6.55 9.33 3.16
N ALA A 61 7.75 9.47 2.60
CA ALA A 61 8.84 8.51 2.78
C ALA A 61 9.21 8.34 4.27
N PHE A 62 9.27 9.45 5.01
CA PHE A 62 9.52 9.44 6.45
C PHE A 62 8.46 8.63 7.23
N TYR A 63 7.17 8.82 6.96
CA TYR A 63 6.11 8.07 7.64
C TYR A 63 6.08 6.60 7.22
N ARG A 64 6.30 6.29 5.93
CA ARG A 64 6.39 4.91 5.42
C ARG A 64 7.52 4.12 6.09
N GLN A 65 8.69 4.74 6.22
CA GLN A 65 9.80 4.12 6.92
C GLN A 65 9.45 3.86 8.39
N ALA A 66 8.85 4.86 9.05
CA ALA A 66 8.51 4.77 10.47
C ALA A 66 7.41 3.74 10.78
N CYS A 67 6.51 3.44 9.84
CA CYS A 67 5.44 2.45 10.06
C CYS A 67 5.91 1.00 9.87
N GLY A 68 7.14 0.77 9.41
CA GLY A 68 7.72 -0.57 9.29
C GLY A 68 7.10 -1.42 8.17
N ARG A 69 6.34 -0.81 7.25
CA ARG A 69 5.66 -1.53 6.16
C ARG A 69 6.61 -2.43 5.38
N ASP A 70 7.73 -1.90 4.93
CA ASP A 70 8.63 -2.63 4.01
C ASP A 70 9.32 -3.79 4.72
N ALA A 71 9.69 -3.59 5.99
CA ALA A 71 10.19 -4.66 6.84
C ALA A 71 9.17 -5.80 7.00
N ARG A 72 7.89 -5.45 7.22
CA ARG A 72 6.82 -6.45 7.34
C ARG A 72 6.56 -7.20 6.03
N VAL A 73 6.54 -6.50 4.90
CA VAL A 73 6.35 -7.14 3.58
C VAL A 73 7.51 -8.07 3.27
N LYS A 74 8.76 -7.66 3.53
CA LYS A 74 9.95 -8.52 3.40
C LYS A 74 9.89 -9.74 4.31
N GLN A 75 9.42 -9.60 5.55
CA GLN A 75 9.26 -10.74 6.46
C GLN A 75 8.26 -11.78 5.92
N LEU A 76 7.19 -11.33 5.26
CA LEU A 76 6.15 -12.22 4.73
C LEU A 76 6.58 -12.93 3.45
N TRP A 77 7.31 -12.25 2.57
CA TRP A 77 7.53 -12.72 1.20
C TRP A 77 9.01 -12.92 0.83
N GLY A 78 9.95 -12.56 1.69
CA GLY A 78 11.38 -12.69 1.43
C GLY A 78 11.79 -11.98 0.14
N ASP A 79 12.43 -12.72 -0.77
CA ASP A 79 12.89 -12.21 -2.06
C ASP A 79 11.75 -11.96 -3.06
N ALA A 80 10.57 -12.54 -2.83
CA ALA A 80 9.38 -12.29 -3.63
C ALA A 80 8.63 -11.01 -3.21
N ALA A 81 9.13 -10.28 -2.20
CA ALA A 81 8.47 -9.09 -1.66
C ALA A 81 8.38 -7.96 -2.70
N PRO A 82 7.17 -7.57 -3.13
CA PRO A 82 7.01 -6.53 -4.12
C PRO A 82 7.13 -5.13 -3.49
N PHE A 83 7.67 -4.17 -4.24
CA PHE A 83 7.64 -2.74 -3.94
C PHE A 83 8.27 -2.31 -2.60
N ILE A 84 9.29 -3.02 -2.12
CA ILE A 84 10.03 -2.68 -0.88
C ILE A 84 11.26 -1.79 -1.13
N HIS A 85 11.26 -1.01 -2.22
CA HIS A 85 12.36 -0.16 -2.68
C HIS A 85 11.98 1.32 -2.64
#